data_AF-A0AAV8D102-F1
#
_entry.id   AF-A0AAV8D102-F1
#
_cell.length_a   1.000
_cell.length_b   1.000
_cell.length_c   1.000
_cell.angle_alpha   90.00
_cell.angle_beta   90.00
_cell.angle_gamma   90.00
#
_symmetry.space_group_name_H-M   'P 1'
#
loop_
_entity.id
_entity.type
_entity.pdbx_description
1 polymer ?
#
loop_
_entity_poly.entity_id
_entity_poly.type
_entity_poly.pdbx_seq_one_letter_code
_entity_poly.pdbx_strand_id
1 'polypeptide(L)'
;MERFFKKAATPLVGTQGQETNRKRTRLDPNSNFEVPSDPGLRPPISNYDLNDHDFVRRQYLLAGPRQPMLQDFPQTLFVDKQRRFNKAWYNQYPYWLEYSMQKDAAYCLCCYLFKAENREGGGDAFTSVGFKNWKSKKSLDEHVGGLNSAHNIAVSKCQNLMKQEQSIQTVLEGQSKRSQNAYRLRLTATVDCIRFILRQGLAFRGNDESEGSSNRGNFLELLRFLADHNVMIEGVVLQNAPSNMKLVAPEIQKDIIAAASVETTNKIMEELGDELFSVLVDESRDVSGKEQMAVILRFVNKQGSIVERFLAVVHVKETTSLSLKAALEELFCKHKLSFSRLRGQGYDGASNMRGEFNGLKALLLKENSSAYYVHSS
;
A
#
# COMPACT_ATOMS: atom_id res chain seq x y z
N MET A 1 -26.79 6.61 -43.96
CA MET A 1 -26.81 5.72 -45.13
C MET A 1 -25.43 5.11 -45.24
N GLU A 2 -25.18 4.00 -44.56
CA GLU A 2 -25.49 2.64 -45.04
C GLU A 2 -24.71 2.30 -46.30
N ARG A 3 -24.03 1.14 -46.24
CA ARG A 3 -23.51 0.27 -47.33
C ARG A 3 -22.10 -0.20 -46.96
N PHE A 4 -21.80 -1.44 -46.56
CA PHE A 4 -22.49 -2.72 -46.72
C PHE A 4 -22.02 -3.70 -45.63
N PHE A 5 -22.96 -4.26 -44.87
CA PHE A 5 -22.82 -5.57 -44.21
C PHE A 5 -23.38 -6.64 -45.16
N LYS A 6 -22.66 -7.76 -45.35
CA LYS A 6 -23.21 -9.14 -45.48
C LYS A 6 -22.13 -10.13 -45.93
N LYS A 7 -21.87 -11.14 -45.08
CA LYS A 7 -21.58 -12.55 -45.44
C LYS A 7 -21.77 -13.35 -44.13
N ALA A 8 -22.98 -13.87 -43.90
CA ALA A 8 -23.46 -15.20 -44.29
C ALA A 8 -22.78 -16.32 -43.50
N ALA A 9 -23.52 -16.84 -42.51
CA ALA A 9 -23.21 -18.02 -41.72
C ALA A 9 -23.85 -19.26 -42.34
N THR A 10 -23.14 -20.39 -42.30
CA THR A 10 -23.70 -21.76 -42.36
C THR A 10 -22.75 -22.70 -41.59
N PRO A 11 -23.26 -23.80 -41.02
CA PRO A 11 -22.89 -24.29 -39.70
C PRO A 11 -22.05 -25.57 -39.77
N LEU A 12 -21.17 -25.78 -38.80
CA LEU A 12 -20.57 -27.08 -38.55
C LEU A 12 -21.18 -27.71 -37.30
N VAL A 13 -21.75 -28.88 -37.57
CA VAL A 13 -22.45 -29.82 -36.69
C VAL A 13 -21.59 -30.19 -35.49
N GLY A 14 -22.23 -30.21 -34.31
CA GLY A 14 -21.61 -30.56 -33.05
C GLY A 14 -21.20 -32.02 -32.96
N THR A 15 -20.14 -32.26 -32.19
CA THR A 15 -19.96 -33.50 -31.45
C THR A 15 -20.03 -33.14 -29.97
N GLN A 16 -21.10 -33.59 -29.32
CA GLN A 16 -21.29 -33.48 -27.87
C GLN A 16 -20.26 -34.38 -27.18
N GLY A 17 -19.20 -33.79 -26.64
CA GLY A 17 -18.45 -34.37 -25.53
C GLY A 17 -19.06 -33.86 -24.24
N GLN A 18 -19.70 -34.73 -23.47
CA GLN A 18 -20.18 -34.42 -22.11
C GLN A 18 -18.98 -34.12 -21.20
N GLU A 19 -18.62 -32.84 -21.05
CA GLU A 19 -17.80 -32.40 -19.92
C GLU A 19 -18.70 -32.28 -18.70
N THR A 20 -18.58 -33.24 -17.78
CA THR A 20 -19.16 -33.15 -16.44
C THR A 20 -18.49 -31.99 -15.71
N ASN A 21 -19.12 -30.82 -15.75
CA ASN A 21 -18.68 -29.62 -15.06
C ASN A 21 -18.93 -29.77 -13.55
N ARG A 22 -18.07 -30.54 -12.85
CA ARG A 22 -18.04 -30.54 -11.38
C ARG A 22 -17.47 -29.20 -10.93
N LYS A 23 -18.34 -28.26 -10.55
CA LYS A 23 -17.95 -27.02 -9.84
C LYS A 23 -17.00 -27.40 -8.70
N ARG A 24 -15.73 -27.00 -8.81
CA ARG A 24 -14.73 -27.16 -7.75
C ARG A 24 -15.00 -26.09 -6.70
N THR A 25 -15.42 -26.48 -5.50
CA THR A 25 -15.72 -25.57 -4.40
C THR A 25 -14.40 -25.10 -3.77
N ARG A 26 -14.22 -23.79 -3.62
CA ARG A 26 -13.07 -23.23 -2.88
C ARG A 26 -13.11 -23.62 -1.41
N LEU A 27 -11.95 -23.90 -0.83
CA LEU A 27 -11.81 -24.17 0.59
C LEU A 27 -11.84 -22.87 1.40
N ASP A 28 -12.61 -22.85 2.49
CA ASP A 28 -12.59 -21.76 3.46
C ASP A 28 -11.30 -21.86 4.32
N PRO A 29 -10.44 -20.82 4.33
CA PRO A 29 -9.21 -20.80 5.14
C PRO A 29 -9.43 -21.02 6.64
N ASN A 30 -10.64 -20.79 7.15
CA ASN A 30 -11.01 -20.98 8.56
C ASN A 30 -11.76 -22.30 8.84
N SER A 31 -11.91 -23.17 7.84
CA SER A 31 -12.48 -24.51 8.05
C SER A 31 -11.43 -25.48 8.60
N ASN A 32 -11.83 -26.39 9.50
CA ASN A 32 -11.04 -27.56 9.90
C ASN A 32 -10.94 -28.53 8.72
N PHE A 33 -10.21 -28.16 7.68
CA PHE A 33 -10.02 -28.97 6.49
C PHE A 33 -9.05 -30.12 6.79
N GLU A 34 -9.61 -31.30 7.05
CA GLU A 34 -8.83 -32.53 7.23
C GLU A 34 -8.58 -33.20 5.89
N VAL A 35 -7.31 -33.41 5.56
CA VAL A 35 -6.92 -34.17 4.38
C VAL A 35 -7.06 -35.69 4.61
N PRO A 36 -7.52 -36.48 3.62
CA PRO A 36 -7.59 -37.93 3.74
C PRO A 36 -6.25 -38.57 4.13
N SER A 37 -6.24 -39.26 5.27
CA SER A 37 -5.01 -39.79 5.86
C SER A 37 -4.41 -40.97 5.09
N ASP A 38 -5.26 -41.87 4.56
CA ASP A 38 -4.81 -43.07 3.84
C ASP A 38 -4.39 -42.71 2.41
N PRO A 39 -3.12 -42.97 2.00
CA PRO A 39 -2.60 -42.56 0.70
C PRO A 39 -3.33 -43.21 -0.48
N GLY A 40 -3.91 -44.41 -0.28
CA GLY A 40 -4.67 -45.10 -1.29
C GLY A 40 -6.04 -44.48 -1.57
N LEU A 41 -6.56 -43.66 -0.65
CA LEU A 41 -7.86 -42.99 -0.77
C LEU A 41 -7.79 -41.52 -1.15
N ARG A 42 -6.59 -40.95 -1.24
CA ARG A 42 -6.44 -39.52 -1.50
C ARG A 42 -6.96 -39.16 -2.89
N PRO A 43 -7.81 -38.14 -3.04
CA PRO A 43 -8.18 -37.64 -4.36
C PRO A 43 -6.96 -37.02 -5.04
N PRO A 44 -6.85 -37.06 -6.37
CA PRO A 44 -5.84 -36.30 -7.10
C PRO A 44 -5.84 -34.82 -6.71
N ILE A 45 -4.66 -34.19 -6.62
CA ILE A 45 -4.56 -32.75 -6.29
C ILE A 45 -5.33 -31.89 -7.30
N SER A 46 -5.40 -32.34 -8.56
CA SER A 46 -6.19 -31.70 -9.62
C SER A 46 -7.71 -31.65 -9.34
N ASN A 47 -8.22 -32.41 -8.37
CA ASN A 47 -9.64 -32.33 -7.98
C ASN A 47 -9.97 -31.07 -7.16
N TYR A 48 -8.97 -30.43 -6.55
CA TYR A 48 -9.14 -29.18 -5.79
C TYR A 48 -9.09 -27.95 -6.72
N ASP A 49 -9.60 -26.80 -6.24
CA ASP A 49 -9.47 -25.52 -6.95
C ASP A 49 -7.99 -25.13 -7.09
N LEU A 50 -7.63 -24.54 -8.24
CA LEU A 50 -6.23 -24.17 -8.52
C LEU A 50 -5.63 -23.25 -7.45
N ASN A 51 -6.44 -22.36 -6.87
CA ASN A 51 -5.97 -21.43 -5.83
C ASN A 51 -5.71 -22.14 -4.49
N ASP A 52 -6.28 -23.34 -4.30
CA ASP A 52 -6.19 -24.10 -3.06
C ASP A 52 -5.11 -25.21 -3.11
N HIS A 53 -4.52 -25.47 -4.28
CA HIS A 53 -3.56 -26.57 -4.45
C HIS A 53 -2.39 -26.47 -3.47
N ASP A 54 -1.80 -25.30 -3.32
CA ASP A 54 -0.66 -25.09 -2.43
C ASP A 54 -1.04 -25.15 -0.95
N PHE A 55 -2.26 -24.71 -0.60
CA PHE A 55 -2.81 -24.90 0.74
C PHE A 55 -2.98 -26.39 1.06
N VAL A 56 -3.64 -27.15 0.17
CA VAL A 56 -3.86 -28.60 0.34
C VAL A 56 -2.54 -29.36 0.41
N ARG A 57 -1.58 -29.04 -0.47
CA ARG A 57 -0.24 -29.65 -0.44
C ARG A 57 0.47 -29.41 0.89
N ARG A 58 0.39 -28.19 1.45
CA ARG A 58 0.96 -27.88 2.77
C ARG A 58 0.32 -28.70 3.88
N GLN A 59 -1.00 -28.90 3.86
CA GLN A 59 -1.67 -29.73 4.87
C GLN A 59 -1.13 -31.16 4.87
N TYR A 60 -0.96 -31.77 3.69
CA TYR A 60 -0.34 -33.10 3.59
C TYR A 60 1.13 -33.12 4.05
N LEU A 61 1.90 -32.08 3.75
CA LEU A 61 3.30 -31.98 4.19
C LEU A 61 3.42 -31.80 5.71
N LEU A 62 2.52 -31.05 6.33
CA LEU A 62 2.44 -30.90 7.78
C LEU A 62 2.03 -32.21 8.47
N ALA A 63 1.11 -32.97 7.88
CA ALA A 63 0.71 -34.28 8.38
C ALA A 63 1.83 -35.34 8.24
N GLY A 64 2.73 -35.17 7.27
CA GLY A 64 3.83 -36.08 7.00
C GLY A 64 3.40 -37.40 6.33
N PRO A 65 4.38 -38.26 5.99
CA PRO A 65 4.10 -39.53 5.32
C PRO A 65 3.36 -40.50 6.23
N ARG A 66 2.30 -41.14 5.72
CA ARG A 66 1.50 -42.11 6.49
C ARG A 66 2.22 -43.47 6.58
N GLN A 67 2.82 -43.75 7.73
CA GLN A 67 3.59 -44.97 8.01
C GLN A 67 3.00 -45.80 9.16
N PRO A 68 1.89 -46.53 8.94
CA PRO A 68 1.28 -47.36 9.98
C PRO A 68 2.21 -48.51 10.40
N MET A 69 2.36 -48.69 11.71
CA MET A 69 3.16 -49.77 12.31
C MET A 69 2.24 -50.95 12.66
N LEU A 70 1.96 -51.79 11.66
CA LEU A 70 1.19 -53.02 11.86
C LEU A 70 2.06 -54.10 12.52
N GLN A 71 1.45 -54.93 13.37
CA GLN A 71 2.09 -56.14 13.90
C GLN A 71 2.43 -57.10 12.76
N ASP A 72 1.45 -57.35 11.88
CA ASP A 72 1.61 -58.13 10.66
C ASP A 72 0.99 -57.40 9.46
N PHE A 73 1.80 -57.24 8.41
CA PHE A 73 1.32 -56.75 7.11
C PHE A 73 0.68 -57.90 6.33
N PRO A 74 -0.36 -57.63 5.50
CA PRO A 74 -0.98 -58.62 4.63
C PRO A 74 0.05 -59.35 3.77
N GLN A 75 -0.18 -60.65 3.57
CA GLN A 75 0.66 -61.49 2.74
C GLN A 75 -0.02 -61.74 1.39
N THR A 76 0.74 -61.59 0.32
CA THR A 76 0.32 -61.94 -1.04
C THR A 76 1.23 -63.04 -1.56
N LEU A 77 0.67 -64.01 -2.28
CA LEU A 77 1.42 -65.10 -2.89
C LEU A 77 2.15 -64.60 -4.14
N PHE A 78 3.49 -64.67 -4.13
CA PHE A 78 4.33 -64.37 -5.29
C PHE A 78 5.01 -65.64 -5.77
N VAL A 79 4.47 -66.23 -6.85
CA VAL A 79 4.93 -67.47 -7.48
C VAL A 79 4.88 -68.65 -6.51
N ASP A 80 5.85 -68.75 -5.61
CA ASP A 80 6.07 -69.85 -4.66
C ASP A 80 6.18 -69.39 -3.20
N LYS A 81 6.22 -68.06 -2.93
CA LYS A 81 6.47 -67.51 -1.59
C LYS A 81 5.45 -66.44 -1.22
N GLN A 82 4.93 -66.55 0.01
CA GLN A 82 4.17 -65.47 0.63
C GLN A 82 5.10 -64.30 0.93
N ARG A 83 4.74 -63.11 0.45
CA ARG A 83 5.51 -61.88 0.70
C ARG A 83 4.60 -60.78 1.19
N ARG A 84 5.18 -59.84 1.94
CA ARG A 84 4.49 -58.69 2.54
C ARG A 84 5.39 -57.47 2.50
N PHE A 85 4.78 -56.30 2.69
CA PHE A 85 5.51 -55.06 2.91
C PHE A 85 6.51 -55.20 4.07
N ASN A 86 7.73 -54.68 3.90
CA ASN A 86 8.76 -54.72 4.92
C ASN A 86 8.80 -53.39 5.69
N LYS A 87 8.35 -53.41 6.95
CA LYS A 87 8.34 -52.23 7.83
C LYS A 87 9.72 -51.55 8.01
N ALA A 88 10.82 -52.28 7.84
CA ALA A 88 12.16 -51.71 7.92
C ALA A 88 12.45 -50.68 6.81
N TRP A 89 11.65 -50.67 5.73
CA TRP A 89 11.76 -49.66 4.69
C TRP A 89 11.36 -48.26 5.16
N TYR A 90 10.50 -48.13 6.19
CA TYR A 90 10.20 -46.80 6.76
C TYR A 90 11.45 -46.14 7.35
N ASN A 91 12.32 -46.92 8.01
CA ASN A 91 13.57 -46.39 8.57
C ASN A 91 14.54 -45.92 7.48
N GLN A 92 14.45 -46.50 6.29
CA GLN A 92 15.33 -46.17 5.17
C GLN A 92 14.77 -45.02 4.32
N TYR A 93 13.45 -44.88 4.27
CA TYR A 93 12.75 -43.86 3.51
C TYR A 93 11.74 -43.09 4.38
N PRO A 94 12.19 -42.44 5.48
CA PRO A 94 11.29 -41.89 6.50
C PRO A 94 10.48 -40.70 6.01
N TYR A 95 10.94 -39.98 4.99
CA TYR A 95 10.37 -38.70 4.59
C TYR A 95 9.33 -38.77 3.46
N TRP A 96 9.19 -39.93 2.80
CA TRP A 96 8.32 -40.02 1.62
C TRP A 96 7.53 -41.30 1.50
N LEU A 97 8.03 -42.43 2.04
CA LEU A 97 7.38 -43.73 1.84
C LEU A 97 6.12 -43.82 2.70
N GLU A 98 5.01 -44.15 2.06
CA GLU A 98 3.71 -44.31 2.70
C GLU A 98 3.12 -45.68 2.40
N TYR A 99 2.17 -46.11 3.22
CA TYR A 99 1.46 -47.37 3.03
C TYR A 99 -0.04 -47.19 3.25
N SER A 100 -0.82 -47.72 2.31
CA SER A 100 -2.28 -47.81 2.41
C SER A 100 -2.68 -49.17 2.98
N MET A 101 -3.36 -49.16 4.13
CA MET A 101 -3.89 -50.40 4.71
C MET A 101 -5.07 -50.93 3.89
N GLN A 102 -5.84 -50.03 3.27
CA GLN A 102 -7.01 -50.41 2.49
C GLN A 102 -6.63 -51.04 1.14
N LYS A 103 -5.56 -50.54 0.52
CA LYS A 103 -5.11 -51.04 -0.78
C LYS A 103 -4.00 -52.08 -0.68
N ASP A 104 -3.41 -52.33 0.49
CA ASP A 104 -2.20 -53.16 0.64
C ASP A 104 -1.14 -52.77 -0.40
N ALA A 105 -0.77 -51.49 -0.40
CA ALA A 105 0.13 -50.90 -1.39
C ALA A 105 0.95 -49.74 -0.81
N ALA A 106 2.17 -49.57 -1.32
CA ALA A 106 3.05 -48.47 -0.96
C ALA A 106 2.91 -47.28 -1.92
N TYR A 107 3.06 -46.08 -1.39
CA TYR A 107 2.92 -44.80 -2.09
C TYR A 107 4.08 -43.85 -1.73
N CYS A 108 4.20 -42.76 -2.48
CA CYS A 108 5.17 -41.70 -2.23
C CYS A 108 4.45 -40.37 -2.04
N LEU A 109 4.60 -39.77 -0.84
CA LEU A 109 3.98 -38.49 -0.50
C LEU A 109 4.39 -37.39 -1.48
N CYS A 110 5.70 -37.20 -1.69
CA CYS A 110 6.22 -36.14 -2.54
C CYS A 110 5.74 -36.27 -3.99
N CYS A 111 5.76 -37.49 -4.54
CA CYS A 111 5.32 -37.75 -5.91
C CYS A 111 3.81 -37.64 -6.07
N TYR A 112 3.02 -37.95 -5.04
CA TYR A 112 1.57 -37.70 -5.04
C TYR A 112 1.28 -36.18 -5.11
N LEU A 113 2.01 -35.36 -4.35
CA LEU A 113 1.77 -33.91 -4.28
C LEU A 113 2.21 -33.14 -5.53
N PHE A 114 3.30 -33.58 -6.16
CA PHE A 114 3.93 -32.90 -7.31
C PHE A 114 4.15 -33.84 -8.50
N LYS A 115 3.16 -34.67 -8.81
CA LYS A 115 3.19 -35.60 -9.94
C LYS A 115 3.69 -34.89 -11.21
N ALA A 116 4.77 -35.41 -11.80
CA ALA A 116 5.33 -34.88 -13.03
C ALA A 116 4.45 -35.29 -14.22
N GLU A 117 4.09 -34.34 -15.08
CA GLU A 117 3.19 -34.61 -16.21
C GLU A 117 3.86 -35.43 -17.33
N ASN A 118 5.19 -35.43 -17.46
CA ASN A 118 5.88 -36.01 -18.62
C ASN A 118 7.34 -36.49 -18.37
N ARG A 119 7.63 -37.35 -17.38
CA ARG A 119 8.99 -37.95 -17.28
C ARG A 119 9.00 -39.43 -16.92
N GLU A 120 9.84 -40.16 -17.66
CA GLU A 120 10.21 -41.57 -17.50
C GLU A 120 10.89 -41.81 -16.14
N GLY A 121 10.40 -42.80 -15.40
CA GLY A 121 10.95 -43.20 -14.10
C GLY A 121 9.88 -43.53 -13.06
N GLY A 122 9.16 -44.64 -13.26
CA GLY A 122 8.34 -45.26 -12.20
C GLY A 122 6.86 -44.91 -12.14
N GLY A 123 6.26 -44.32 -13.19
CA GLY A 123 4.82 -44.31 -13.48
C GLY A 123 3.83 -44.02 -12.33
N ASP A 124 2.57 -44.36 -12.58
CA ASP A 124 1.46 -44.28 -11.62
C ASP A 124 1.62 -45.22 -10.40
N ALA A 125 2.67 -46.04 -10.39
CA ALA A 125 2.93 -47.07 -9.40
C ALA A 125 3.07 -46.53 -7.97
N PHE A 126 3.74 -45.40 -7.75
CA PHE A 126 3.89 -44.81 -6.41
C PHE A 126 2.89 -43.68 -6.12
N THR A 127 1.91 -43.44 -7.01
CA THR A 127 0.95 -42.32 -6.88
C THR A 127 -0.51 -42.78 -6.92
N SER A 128 -1.04 -43.20 -8.06
CA SER A 128 -2.47 -43.58 -8.20
C SER A 128 -2.72 -45.08 -8.05
N VAL A 129 -1.82 -45.93 -8.57
CA VAL A 129 -1.99 -47.39 -8.61
C VAL A 129 -1.55 -48.03 -7.29
N GLY A 130 -0.41 -47.62 -6.74
CA GLY A 130 0.19 -48.20 -5.54
C GLY A 130 1.17 -49.34 -5.88
N PHE A 131 2.33 -49.32 -5.22
CA PHE A 131 3.40 -50.28 -5.43
C PHE A 131 3.19 -51.50 -4.55
N LYS A 132 3.16 -52.69 -5.15
CA LYS A 132 2.95 -53.97 -4.46
C LYS A 132 4.05 -55.01 -4.66
N ASN A 133 5.13 -54.69 -5.37
CA ASN A 133 6.17 -55.67 -5.66
C ASN A 133 7.12 -55.83 -4.46
N TRP A 134 6.68 -56.60 -3.46
CA TRP A 134 7.40 -56.85 -2.21
C TRP A 134 8.72 -57.62 -2.38
N LYS A 135 8.96 -58.21 -3.56
CA LYS A 135 10.21 -58.91 -3.88
C LYS A 135 11.36 -57.93 -4.15
N SER A 136 11.07 -56.73 -4.64
CA SER A 136 12.07 -55.82 -5.19
C SER A 136 12.24 -54.55 -4.36
N LYS A 137 13.11 -54.62 -3.34
CA LYS A 137 13.58 -53.39 -2.66
C LYS A 137 14.26 -52.44 -3.64
N LYS A 138 15.03 -52.98 -4.60
CA LYS A 138 15.74 -52.22 -5.64
C LYS A 138 14.81 -51.25 -6.39
N SER A 139 13.54 -51.59 -6.56
CA SER A 139 12.57 -50.71 -7.21
C SER A 139 12.24 -49.44 -6.40
N LEU A 140 12.41 -49.45 -5.07
CA LEU A 140 12.33 -48.25 -4.24
C LEU A 140 13.58 -47.37 -4.44
N ASP A 141 14.76 -47.98 -4.50
CA ASP A 141 16.01 -47.27 -4.80
C ASP A 141 15.99 -46.64 -6.21
N GLU A 142 15.49 -47.40 -7.20
CA GLU A 142 15.28 -46.92 -8.58
C GLU A 142 14.23 -45.81 -8.66
N HIS A 143 13.19 -45.84 -7.82
CA HIS A 143 12.20 -44.76 -7.71
C HIS A 143 12.84 -43.45 -7.22
N VAL A 144 13.69 -43.52 -6.19
CA VAL A 144 14.44 -42.36 -5.71
C VAL A 144 15.36 -41.84 -6.82
N GLY A 145 16.09 -42.75 -7.49
CA GLY A 145 16.94 -42.41 -8.63
C GLY A 145 18.05 -41.40 -8.31
N GLY A 146 18.59 -40.77 -9.37
CA GLY A 146 19.66 -39.75 -9.25
C GLY A 146 19.15 -38.34 -8.95
N LEU A 147 20.06 -37.36 -8.87
CA LEU A 147 19.79 -35.96 -8.46
C LEU A 147 18.61 -35.28 -9.19
N ASN A 148 18.40 -35.60 -10.48
CA ASN A 148 17.34 -35.02 -11.31
C ASN A 148 16.18 -35.99 -11.61
N SER A 149 16.03 -37.04 -10.81
CA SER A 149 14.89 -37.95 -10.91
C SER A 149 13.57 -37.22 -10.67
N ALA A 150 12.47 -37.76 -11.18
CA ALA A 150 11.14 -37.23 -10.91
C ALA A 150 10.84 -37.14 -9.40
N HIS A 151 11.33 -38.11 -8.62
CA HIS A 151 11.23 -38.11 -7.16
C HIS A 151 11.97 -36.94 -6.53
N ASN A 152 13.26 -36.76 -6.82
CA ASN A 152 14.07 -35.71 -6.20
C ASN A 152 13.61 -34.30 -6.60
N ILE A 153 13.09 -34.13 -7.83
CA ILE A 153 12.42 -32.90 -8.25
C ILE A 153 11.15 -32.65 -7.40
N ALA A 154 10.33 -33.68 -7.16
CA ALA A 154 9.15 -33.56 -6.32
C ALA A 154 9.50 -33.24 -4.85
N VAL A 155 10.55 -33.85 -4.31
CA VAL A 155 11.09 -33.54 -2.97
C VAL A 155 11.53 -32.07 -2.89
N SER A 156 12.29 -31.59 -3.88
CA SER A 156 12.72 -30.19 -3.95
C SER A 156 11.52 -29.22 -3.97
N LYS A 157 10.47 -29.54 -4.75
CA LYS A 157 9.23 -28.76 -4.76
C LYS A 157 8.52 -28.74 -3.41
N CYS A 158 8.49 -29.86 -2.69
CA CYS A 158 7.94 -29.92 -1.33
C CYS A 158 8.70 -28.99 -0.37
N GLN A 159 10.03 -29.03 -0.41
CA GLN A 159 10.88 -28.17 0.43
C GLN A 159 10.68 -26.68 0.13
N ASN A 160 10.59 -26.31 -1.16
CA ASN A 160 10.36 -24.94 -1.58
C ASN A 160 8.98 -24.42 -1.16
N LEU A 161 7.95 -25.25 -1.27
CA LEU A 161 6.58 -24.87 -0.87
C LEU A 161 6.47 -24.54 0.63
N MET A 162 7.30 -25.16 1.47
CA MET A 162 7.34 -24.92 2.91
C MET A 162 8.13 -23.65 3.29
N LYS A 163 8.99 -23.12 2.40
CA LYS A 163 9.75 -21.87 2.61
C LYS A 163 8.95 -20.63 2.19
N GLN A 164 7.83 -20.36 2.89
CA GLN A 164 6.88 -19.30 2.51
C GLN A 164 7.50 -17.89 2.47
N GLU A 165 8.54 -17.62 3.25
CA GLU A 165 9.26 -16.33 3.27
C GLU A 165 9.92 -16.00 1.93
N GLN A 166 10.22 -17.02 1.12
CA GLN A 166 10.86 -16.89 -0.20
C GLN A 166 9.83 -16.87 -1.34
N SER A 167 8.53 -16.86 -1.02
CA SER A 167 7.49 -16.77 -2.05
C SER A 167 7.55 -15.40 -2.74
N ILE A 168 7.24 -15.38 -4.03
CA ILE A 168 7.19 -14.14 -4.84
C ILE A 168 6.24 -13.12 -4.19
N GLN A 169 5.11 -13.57 -3.66
CA GLN A 169 4.14 -12.71 -3.00
C GLN A 169 4.74 -12.03 -1.76
N THR A 170 5.35 -12.79 -0.85
CA THR A 170 5.98 -12.25 0.36
C THR A 170 7.09 -11.25 0.02
N VAL A 171 7.90 -11.54 -1.00
CA VAL A 171 8.97 -10.66 -1.47
C VAL A 171 8.42 -9.35 -2.04
N LEU A 172 7.38 -9.42 -2.86
CA LEU A 172 6.71 -8.24 -3.44
C LEU A 172 6.06 -7.37 -2.36
N GLU A 173 5.38 -7.97 -1.38
CA GLU A 173 4.80 -7.26 -0.24
C GLU A 173 5.88 -6.59 0.62
N GLY A 174 7.00 -7.27 0.87
CA GLY A 174 8.15 -6.71 1.59
C GLY A 174 8.80 -5.53 0.84
N GLN A 175 8.96 -5.64 -0.48
CA GLN A 175 9.47 -4.57 -1.33
C GLN A 175 8.54 -3.34 -1.33
N SER A 176 7.22 -3.56 -1.33
CA SER A 176 6.22 -2.50 -1.21
C SER A 176 6.37 -1.73 0.10
N LYS A 177 6.48 -2.44 1.25
CA LYS A 177 6.68 -1.81 2.56
C LYS A 177 7.98 -1.00 2.65
N ARG A 178 9.10 -1.54 2.14
CA ARG A 178 10.38 -0.82 2.10
C ARG A 178 10.29 0.47 1.29
N SER A 179 9.67 0.40 0.10
CA SER A 179 9.44 1.57 -0.75
C SER A 179 8.56 2.63 -0.09
N GLN A 180 7.49 2.21 0.59
CA GLN A 180 6.61 3.13 1.35
C GLN A 180 7.37 3.82 2.49
N ASN A 181 8.17 3.08 3.26
CA ASN A 181 8.97 3.65 4.35
C ASN A 181 10.02 4.64 3.82
N ALA A 182 10.70 4.30 2.73
CA ALA A 182 11.66 5.19 2.09
C ALA A 182 11.01 6.49 1.59
N TYR A 183 9.82 6.39 0.98
CA TYR A 183 9.06 7.56 0.54
C TYR A 183 8.61 8.43 1.73
N ARG A 184 8.08 7.82 2.80
CA ARG A 184 7.69 8.55 4.00
C ARG A 184 8.86 9.30 4.62
N LEU A 185 10.01 8.65 4.75
CA LEU A 185 11.21 9.28 5.31
C LEU A 185 11.68 10.47 4.46
N ARG A 186 11.68 10.32 3.13
CA ARG A 186 11.98 11.42 2.20
C ARG A 186 11.00 12.58 2.35
N LEU A 187 9.70 12.29 2.37
CA LEU A 187 8.66 13.30 2.51
C LEU A 187 8.79 14.04 3.85
N THR A 188 9.04 13.33 4.95
CA THR A 188 9.29 13.93 6.26
C THR A 188 10.47 14.89 6.22
N ALA A 189 11.61 14.48 5.66
CA ALA A 189 12.78 15.35 5.52
C ALA A 189 12.45 16.61 4.68
N THR A 190 11.74 16.44 3.57
CA THR A 190 11.28 17.57 2.74
C THR A 190 10.38 18.52 3.52
N VAL A 191 9.39 18.00 4.26
CA VAL A 191 8.47 18.81 5.08
C VAL A 191 9.23 19.55 6.18
N ASP A 192 10.22 18.91 6.81
CA ASP A 192 11.05 19.55 7.84
C ASP A 192 11.87 20.72 7.30
N CYS A 193 12.49 20.56 6.13
CA CYS A 193 13.18 21.65 5.45
C CYS A 193 12.24 22.81 5.11
N ILE A 194 11.08 22.51 4.52
CA ILE A 194 10.07 23.53 4.17
C ILE A 194 9.60 24.26 5.42
N ARG A 195 9.28 23.53 6.49
CA ARG A 195 8.85 24.10 7.77
C ARG A 195 9.90 25.05 8.35
N PHE A 196 11.18 24.68 8.30
CA PHE A 196 12.26 25.53 8.79
C PHE A 196 12.34 26.83 7.98
N ILE A 197 12.38 26.72 6.65
CA ILE A 197 12.48 27.87 5.75
C ILE A 197 11.30 28.84 5.93
N LEU A 198 10.07 28.31 6.02
CA LEU A 198 8.86 29.11 6.27
C LEU A 198 8.94 29.85 7.62
N ARG A 199 9.36 29.16 8.68
CA ARG A 199 9.47 29.77 10.02
C ARG A 199 10.52 30.88 10.10
N GLN A 200 11.58 30.77 9.31
CA GLN A 200 12.65 31.77 9.27
C GLN A 200 12.39 32.87 8.23
N GLY A 201 11.34 32.76 7.41
CA GLY A 201 11.08 33.69 6.32
C GLY A 201 12.18 33.68 5.25
N LEU A 202 12.84 32.54 5.04
CA LEU A 202 13.94 32.42 4.09
C LEU A 202 13.43 32.17 2.66
N ALA A 203 14.17 32.67 1.67
CA ALA A 203 13.93 32.27 0.28
C ALA A 203 14.21 30.77 0.11
N PHE A 204 13.39 30.05 -0.65
CA PHE A 204 13.61 28.61 -0.88
C PHE A 204 14.77 28.33 -1.83
N ARG A 205 14.88 29.16 -2.88
CA ARG A 205 15.76 28.93 -4.03
C ARG A 205 16.98 29.82 -4.01
N GLY A 206 18.02 29.35 -4.69
CA GLY A 206 19.22 30.12 -5.01
C GLY A 206 19.19 30.62 -6.46
N ASN A 207 20.27 31.29 -6.86
CA ASN A 207 20.45 31.73 -8.25
C ASN A 207 20.77 30.56 -9.19
N ASP A 208 21.43 29.51 -8.69
CA ASP A 208 21.80 28.32 -9.45
C ASP A 208 21.62 27.05 -8.59
N GLU A 209 20.63 26.23 -8.95
CA GLU A 209 20.33 24.96 -8.28
C GLU A 209 21.03 23.75 -8.95
N SER A 210 21.94 23.97 -9.91
CA SER A 210 22.71 22.93 -10.59
C SER A 210 23.62 22.16 -9.63
N GLU A 211 24.00 20.93 -9.98
CA GLU A 211 24.85 20.08 -9.12
C GLU A 211 26.27 20.62 -8.93
N GLY A 212 26.76 21.45 -9.86
CA GLY A 212 28.06 22.09 -9.78
C GLY A 212 28.09 23.38 -8.96
N SER A 213 26.93 23.89 -8.55
CA SER A 213 26.84 25.13 -7.76
C SER A 213 27.35 24.91 -6.33
N SER A 214 28.08 25.90 -5.80
CA SER A 214 28.52 25.93 -4.40
C SER A 214 27.38 26.27 -3.43
N ASN A 215 26.26 26.81 -3.93
CA ASN A 215 25.07 27.09 -3.15
C ASN A 215 23.83 26.93 -4.03
N ARG A 216 23.11 25.83 -3.80
CA ARG A 216 21.92 25.44 -4.56
C ARG A 216 20.61 26.01 -4.03
N GLY A 217 20.69 27.01 -3.15
CA GLY A 217 19.52 27.57 -2.47
C GLY A 217 19.20 26.87 -1.16
N ASN A 218 18.50 27.60 -0.28
CA ASN A 218 18.31 27.19 1.11
C ASN A 218 17.59 25.84 1.25
N PHE A 219 16.64 25.51 0.36
CA PHE A 219 15.96 24.21 0.44
C PHE A 219 16.89 23.04 0.15
N LEU A 220 17.65 23.10 -0.95
CA LEU A 220 18.55 22.01 -1.33
C LEU A 220 19.73 21.89 -0.37
N GLU A 221 20.29 23.01 0.08
CA GLU A 221 21.38 23.01 1.07
C GLU A 221 20.91 22.50 2.43
N LEU A 222 19.70 22.86 2.88
CA LEU A 222 19.16 22.33 4.14
C LEU A 222 18.81 20.85 4.04
N LEU A 223 18.30 20.38 2.89
CA LEU A 223 18.04 18.97 2.67
C LEU A 223 19.34 18.16 2.64
N ARG A 224 20.40 18.70 2.02
CA ARG A 224 21.74 18.12 2.05
C ARG A 224 22.31 18.09 3.45
N PHE A 225 22.19 19.17 4.21
CA PHE A 225 22.59 19.22 5.61
C PHE A 225 21.89 18.13 6.44
N LEU A 226 20.57 17.92 6.27
CA LEU A 226 19.87 16.83 6.95
C LEU A 226 20.35 15.44 6.52
N ALA A 227 20.65 15.25 5.25
CA ALA A 227 21.22 14.00 4.73
C ALA A 227 22.59 13.71 5.36
N ASP A 228 23.49 14.70 5.37
CA ASP A 228 24.86 14.55 5.89
C ASP A 228 24.89 14.17 7.38
N HIS A 229 23.82 14.48 8.13
CA HIS A 229 23.70 14.18 9.56
C HIS A 229 22.81 12.95 9.86
N ASN A 230 22.23 12.31 8.84
CA ASN A 230 21.34 11.17 9.03
C ASN A 230 21.41 10.18 7.86
N VAL A 231 22.11 9.07 8.07
CA VAL A 231 22.32 7.99 7.08
C VAL A 231 21.01 7.44 6.51
N MET A 232 19.94 7.40 7.30
CA MET A 232 18.64 6.92 6.81
C MET A 232 18.02 7.91 5.82
N ILE A 233 18.14 9.21 6.08
CA ILE A 233 17.66 10.27 5.17
C ILE A 233 18.56 10.33 3.93
N GLU A 234 19.88 10.30 4.13
CA GLU A 234 20.87 10.27 3.06
C GLU A 234 20.56 9.19 2.03
N GLY A 235 20.31 7.96 2.49
CA GLY A 235 19.99 6.82 1.63
C GLY A 235 18.67 6.93 0.84
N VAL A 236 17.85 7.96 1.05
CA VAL A 236 16.56 8.10 0.37
C VAL A 236 16.33 9.44 -0.32
N VAL A 237 17.15 10.48 -0.12
CA VAL A 237 16.94 11.83 -0.71
C VAL A 237 17.90 12.10 -1.88
N LEU A 238 17.70 13.23 -2.59
CA LEU A 238 18.60 13.74 -3.64
C LEU A 238 18.92 12.68 -4.72
N GLN A 239 20.18 12.26 -4.85
CA GLN A 239 20.62 11.26 -5.84
C GLN A 239 20.23 9.83 -5.46
N ASN A 240 19.99 9.56 -4.18
CA ASN A 240 19.57 8.25 -3.68
C ASN A 240 18.05 8.04 -3.80
N ALA A 241 17.31 9.08 -4.19
CA ALA A 241 15.89 8.96 -4.51
C ALA A 241 15.66 8.34 -5.91
N PRO A 242 14.70 7.42 -6.07
CA PRO A 242 14.43 6.75 -7.34
C PRO A 242 13.83 7.73 -8.36
N SER A 243 14.51 7.87 -9.50
CA SER A 243 14.05 8.61 -10.68
C SER A 243 13.51 10.01 -10.32
N ASN A 244 12.21 10.25 -10.56
CA ASN A 244 11.57 11.55 -10.38
C ASN A 244 11.01 11.76 -8.96
N MET A 245 11.13 10.78 -8.06
CA MET A 245 10.59 10.88 -6.70
C MET A 245 11.52 11.64 -5.75
N LYS A 246 12.29 12.63 -6.23
CA LYS A 246 13.24 13.40 -5.42
C LYS A 246 12.55 14.38 -4.45
N LEU A 247 11.30 14.77 -4.75
CA LEU A 247 10.52 15.79 -4.02
C LEU A 247 11.18 17.19 -3.96
N VAL A 248 12.16 17.44 -4.81
CA VAL A 248 12.89 18.72 -4.86
C VAL A 248 12.33 19.70 -5.88
N ALA A 249 11.38 19.27 -6.72
CA ALA A 249 10.88 20.11 -7.79
C ALA A 249 10.11 21.33 -7.24
N PRO A 250 10.30 22.53 -7.82
CA PRO A 250 9.51 23.74 -7.60
C PRO A 250 8.02 23.54 -7.31
N GLU A 251 7.32 22.81 -8.17
CA GLU A 251 5.87 22.63 -8.07
C GLU A 251 5.50 21.73 -6.88
N ILE A 252 6.29 20.69 -6.61
CA ILE A 252 6.09 19.82 -5.44
C ILE A 252 6.29 20.61 -4.13
N GLN A 253 7.30 21.48 -4.07
CA GLN A 253 7.51 22.34 -2.89
C GLN A 253 6.31 23.26 -2.68
N LYS A 254 5.77 23.87 -3.75
CA LYS A 254 4.56 24.71 -3.68
C LYS A 254 3.34 23.92 -3.22
N ASP A 255 3.15 22.69 -3.68
CA ASP A 255 2.04 21.83 -3.25
C ASP A 255 2.11 21.54 -1.74
N ILE A 256 3.31 21.24 -1.23
CA ILE A 256 3.52 21.01 0.20
C ILE A 256 3.31 22.30 1.00
N ILE A 257 3.76 23.45 0.50
CA ILE A 257 3.52 24.76 1.12
C ILE A 257 2.01 25.07 1.15
N ALA A 258 1.28 24.77 0.07
CA ALA A 258 -0.17 24.95 0.00
C ALA A 258 -0.88 24.06 1.03
N ALA A 259 -0.48 22.80 1.17
CA ALA A 259 -0.99 21.90 2.20
C ALA A 259 -0.69 22.44 3.61
N ALA A 260 0.53 22.92 3.87
CA ALA A 260 0.89 23.52 5.15
C ALA A 260 0.07 24.78 5.47
N SER A 261 -0.24 25.60 4.46
CA SER A 261 -1.11 26.78 4.58
C SER A 261 -2.54 26.39 4.96
N VAL A 262 -3.10 25.36 4.32
CA VAL A 262 -4.43 24.81 4.66
C VAL A 262 -4.45 24.30 6.09
N GLU A 263 -3.48 23.47 6.50
CA GLU A 263 -3.41 22.93 7.87
C GLU A 263 -3.22 24.03 8.92
N THR A 264 -2.39 25.04 8.63
CA THR A 264 -2.20 26.20 9.51
C THR A 264 -3.51 26.97 9.68
N THR A 265 -4.23 27.21 8.59
CA THR A 265 -5.51 27.91 8.62
C THR A 265 -6.57 27.11 9.37
N ASN A 266 -6.66 25.81 9.14
CA ASN A 266 -7.54 24.91 9.88
C ASN A 266 -7.26 24.99 11.39
N LYS A 267 -5.98 25.04 11.78
CA LYS A 267 -5.61 25.15 13.19
C LYS A 267 -6.00 26.49 13.80
N ILE A 268 -5.87 27.59 13.06
CA ILE A 268 -6.35 28.91 13.47
C ILE A 268 -7.86 28.89 13.69
N MET A 269 -8.62 28.29 12.77
CA MET A 269 -10.08 28.18 12.88
C MET A 269 -10.50 27.31 14.07
N GLU A 270 -9.80 26.21 14.33
CA GLU A 270 -10.02 25.36 15.50
C GLU A 270 -9.72 26.09 16.81
N GLU A 271 -8.64 26.89 16.85
CA GLU A 271 -8.27 27.70 18.01
C GLU A 271 -9.33 28.78 18.30
N LEU A 272 -9.86 29.42 17.24
CA LEU A 272 -10.93 30.40 17.33
C LEU A 272 -12.27 29.78 17.76
N GLY A 273 -12.63 28.61 17.21
CA GLY A 273 -13.91 27.94 17.47
C GLY A 273 -15.12 28.86 17.20
N ASP A 274 -15.99 28.99 18.21
CA ASP A 274 -17.19 29.84 18.17
C ASP A 274 -17.02 31.20 18.86
N GLU A 275 -15.78 31.54 19.26
CA GLU A 275 -15.50 32.79 19.99
C GLU A 275 -15.76 34.05 19.15
N LEU A 276 -15.95 35.16 19.85
CA LEU A 276 -16.02 36.48 19.24
C LEU A 276 -14.62 36.93 18.82
N PHE A 277 -14.53 37.68 17.72
CA PHE A 277 -13.24 38.12 17.20
C PHE A 277 -13.30 39.54 16.64
N SER A 278 -12.13 40.13 16.48
CA SER A 278 -11.89 41.37 15.75
C SER A 278 -11.08 41.08 14.50
N VAL A 279 -11.24 41.92 13.48
CA VAL A 279 -10.44 41.84 12.26
C VAL A 279 -9.48 43.02 12.19
N LEU A 280 -8.24 42.77 11.82
CA LEU A 280 -7.29 43.81 11.41
C LEU A 280 -7.04 43.63 9.92
N VAL A 281 -7.17 44.71 9.15
CA VAL A 281 -6.93 44.68 7.70
C VAL A 281 -5.95 45.78 7.34
N ASP A 282 -4.96 45.41 6.54
CA ASP A 282 -3.97 46.34 6.00
C ASP A 282 -3.89 46.20 4.47
N GLU A 283 -3.77 47.32 3.78
CA GLU A 283 -3.69 47.38 2.32
C GLU A 283 -2.23 47.53 1.87
N SER A 284 -1.82 46.77 0.87
CA SER A 284 -0.48 46.89 0.30
C SER A 284 -0.47 46.55 -1.20
N ARG A 285 0.70 46.71 -1.83
CA ARG A 285 0.96 46.26 -3.20
C ARG A 285 2.01 45.17 -3.20
N ASP A 286 1.82 44.16 -4.05
CA ASP A 286 2.84 43.16 -4.31
C ASP A 286 3.97 43.72 -5.19
N VAL A 287 5.03 42.92 -5.39
CA VAL A 287 6.20 43.31 -6.19
C VAL A 287 5.88 43.56 -7.67
N SER A 288 4.72 43.11 -8.15
CA SER A 288 4.22 43.36 -9.51
C SER A 288 3.29 44.58 -9.59
N GLY A 289 3.09 45.29 -8.47
CA GLY A 289 2.24 46.47 -8.36
C GLY A 289 0.75 46.14 -8.22
N LYS A 290 0.37 44.88 -7.96
CA LYS A 290 -1.03 44.50 -7.76
C LYS A 290 -1.44 44.75 -6.33
N GLU A 291 -2.64 45.30 -6.15
CA GLU A 291 -3.22 45.55 -4.84
C GLU A 291 -3.55 44.24 -4.11
N GLN A 292 -3.35 44.24 -2.79
CA GLN A 292 -3.68 43.13 -1.92
C GLN A 292 -4.02 43.64 -0.52
N MET A 293 -4.78 42.85 0.23
CA MET A 293 -5.05 43.13 1.64
C MET A 293 -4.62 41.96 2.52
N ALA A 294 -3.92 42.29 3.61
CA ALA A 294 -3.58 41.35 4.66
C ALA A 294 -4.72 41.33 5.68
N VAL A 295 -5.16 40.13 6.08
CA VAL A 295 -6.25 39.95 7.05
C VAL A 295 -5.73 39.18 8.25
N ILE A 296 -5.88 39.76 9.44
CA ILE A 296 -5.49 39.18 10.72
C ILE A 296 -6.73 39.08 11.60
N LEU A 297 -6.90 37.94 12.27
CA LEU A 297 -7.91 37.74 13.29
C LEU A 297 -7.29 37.99 14.67
N ARG A 298 -7.98 38.79 15.49
CA ARG A 298 -7.62 39.02 16.89
C ARG A 298 -8.74 38.54 17.80
N PHE A 299 -8.44 37.62 18.71
CA PHE A 299 -9.43 37.03 19.60
C PHE A 299 -8.81 36.57 20.91
N VAL A 300 -9.64 36.19 21.88
CA VAL A 300 -9.21 35.59 23.15
C VAL A 300 -9.24 34.07 22.98
N ASN A 301 -8.11 33.40 23.16
CA ASN A 301 -8.06 31.95 23.05
C ASN A 301 -8.64 31.26 24.31
N LYS A 302 -8.73 29.93 24.28
CA LYS A 302 -9.27 29.13 25.39
C LYS A 302 -8.50 29.27 26.71
N GLN A 303 -7.28 29.81 26.68
CA GLN A 303 -6.47 30.08 27.86
C GLN A 303 -6.70 31.50 28.43
N GLY A 304 -7.60 32.29 27.83
CA GLY A 304 -7.86 33.67 28.24
C GLY A 304 -6.84 34.67 27.71
N SER A 305 -5.95 34.28 26.79
CA SER A 305 -4.93 35.15 26.22
C SER A 305 -5.39 35.78 24.92
N ILE A 306 -5.11 37.07 24.75
CA ILE A 306 -5.31 37.76 23.46
C ILE A 306 -4.27 37.23 22.48
N VAL A 307 -4.74 36.75 21.33
CA VAL A 307 -3.89 36.25 20.24
C VAL A 307 -4.26 36.93 18.93
N GLU A 308 -3.24 37.13 18.10
CA GLU A 308 -3.37 37.59 16.72
C GLU A 308 -2.92 36.46 15.79
N ARG A 309 -3.74 36.15 14.79
CA ARG A 309 -3.52 35.08 13.81
C ARG A 309 -3.67 35.63 12.41
N PHE A 310 -2.58 35.62 11.67
CA PHE A 310 -2.60 35.94 10.25
C PHE A 310 -3.45 34.91 9.50
N LEU A 311 -4.50 35.37 8.82
CA LEU A 311 -5.44 34.51 8.12
C LEU A 311 -5.07 34.37 6.65
N ALA A 312 -4.93 35.48 5.94
CA ALA A 312 -4.69 35.47 4.50
C ALA A 312 -4.12 36.79 3.97
N VAL A 313 -3.42 36.70 2.85
CA VAL A 313 -3.28 37.81 1.88
C VAL A 313 -4.31 37.57 0.78
N VAL A 314 -5.13 38.56 0.49
CA VAL A 314 -6.15 38.49 -0.57
C VAL A 314 -5.81 39.52 -1.64
N HIS A 315 -5.62 39.07 -2.88
CA HIS A 315 -5.47 39.98 -4.00
C HIS A 315 -6.81 40.65 -4.31
N VAL A 316 -6.79 41.98 -4.42
CA VAL A 316 -7.96 42.78 -4.77
C VAL A 316 -7.68 43.52 -6.09
N LYS A 317 -8.71 43.71 -6.90
CA LYS A 317 -8.55 44.46 -8.16
C LYS A 317 -8.24 45.94 -7.90
N GLU A 318 -8.88 46.48 -6.87
CA GLU A 318 -8.81 47.87 -6.46
C GLU A 318 -8.97 47.95 -4.94
N THR A 319 -8.42 49.00 -4.33
CA THR A 319 -8.48 49.27 -2.88
C THR A 319 -9.70 50.11 -2.47
N THR A 320 -10.77 50.10 -3.27
CA THR A 320 -12.02 50.78 -2.87
C THR A 320 -12.68 50.04 -1.71
N SER A 321 -13.34 50.78 -0.81
CA SER A 321 -13.98 50.20 0.38
C SER A 321 -14.96 49.05 0.06
N LEU A 322 -15.65 49.13 -1.09
CA LEU A 322 -16.57 48.09 -1.56
C LEU A 322 -15.82 46.84 -2.02
N SER A 323 -14.71 47.02 -2.74
CA SER A 323 -13.85 45.92 -3.20
C SER A 323 -13.25 45.18 -1.99
N LEU A 324 -12.76 45.91 -0.99
CA LEU A 324 -12.22 45.34 0.25
C LEU A 324 -13.29 44.61 1.06
N LYS A 325 -14.50 45.18 1.18
CA LYS A 325 -15.62 44.51 1.85
C LYS A 325 -15.98 43.19 1.16
N ALA A 326 -16.12 43.20 -0.16
CA ALA A 326 -16.45 42.00 -0.92
C ALA A 326 -15.38 40.90 -0.77
N ALA A 327 -14.10 41.28 -0.80
CA ALA A 327 -12.99 40.37 -0.55
C ALA A 327 -13.02 39.79 0.88
N LEU A 328 -13.39 40.60 1.88
CA LEU A 328 -13.52 40.15 3.26
C LEU A 328 -14.72 39.20 3.43
N GLU A 329 -15.85 39.49 2.78
CA GLU A 329 -17.03 38.61 2.75
C GLU A 329 -16.72 37.26 2.12
N GLU A 330 -16.02 37.24 0.99
CA GLU A 330 -15.60 36.00 0.32
C GLU A 330 -14.67 35.18 1.23
N LEU A 331 -13.70 35.84 1.86
CA LEU A 331 -12.78 35.19 2.81
C LEU A 331 -13.53 34.62 4.02
N PHE A 332 -14.48 35.38 4.59
CA PHE A 332 -15.28 34.94 5.73
C PHE A 332 -16.17 33.76 5.33
N CYS A 333 -16.81 33.81 4.16
CA CYS A 333 -17.60 32.71 3.61
C CYS A 333 -16.75 31.43 3.44
N LYS A 334 -15.57 31.56 2.84
CA LYS A 334 -14.62 30.44 2.64
C LYS A 334 -14.25 29.75 3.96
N HIS A 335 -14.07 30.53 5.03
CA HIS A 335 -13.69 30.02 6.36
C HIS A 335 -14.88 29.85 7.32
N LYS A 336 -16.11 29.99 6.83
CA LYS A 336 -17.36 29.90 7.61
C LYS A 336 -17.39 30.84 8.83
N LEU A 337 -16.74 32.00 8.71
CA LEU A 337 -16.80 33.07 9.69
C LEU A 337 -18.06 33.90 9.47
N SER A 338 -18.69 34.33 10.56
CA SER A 338 -19.91 35.15 10.52
C SER A 338 -19.62 36.57 10.97
N PHE A 339 -20.08 37.56 10.20
CA PHE A 339 -20.05 38.96 10.62
C PHE A 339 -20.79 39.19 11.94
N SER A 340 -21.78 38.37 12.30
CA SER A 340 -22.49 38.47 13.59
C SER A 340 -21.59 38.27 14.81
N ARG A 341 -20.44 37.59 14.64
CA ARG A 341 -19.42 37.32 15.68
C ARG A 341 -18.31 38.37 15.72
N LEU A 342 -18.26 39.28 14.73
CA LEU A 342 -17.29 40.36 14.69
C LEU A 342 -17.57 41.38 15.81
N ARG A 343 -16.56 41.77 16.57
CA ARG A 343 -16.67 42.75 17.67
C ARG A 343 -15.71 43.92 17.55
N GLY A 344 -14.76 43.84 16.64
CA GLY A 344 -13.85 44.96 16.37
C GLY A 344 -13.30 44.93 14.96
N GLN A 345 -12.89 46.11 14.53
CA GLN A 345 -12.24 46.34 13.24
C GLN A 345 -11.10 47.33 13.41
N GLY A 346 -9.90 46.96 12.95
CA GLY A 346 -8.69 47.76 13.05
C GLY A 346 -8.06 48.03 11.68
N TYR A 347 -7.95 49.31 11.32
CA TYR A 347 -7.40 49.76 10.04
C TYR A 347 -6.55 51.03 10.18
N ASP A 348 -5.78 51.31 9.13
CA ASP A 348 -5.00 52.52 8.98
C ASP A 348 -5.86 53.79 8.76
N GLY A 349 -5.18 54.92 8.53
CA GLY A 349 -5.82 56.22 8.35
C GLY A 349 -6.43 56.46 6.97
N ALA A 350 -6.35 55.51 6.03
CA ALA A 350 -6.73 55.73 4.63
C ALA A 350 -8.23 56.03 4.49
N SER A 351 -8.60 56.87 3.51
CA SER A 351 -10.00 57.28 3.29
C SER A 351 -10.91 56.10 3.00
N ASN A 352 -10.41 55.10 2.26
CA ASN A 352 -11.15 53.89 1.93
C ASN A 352 -11.34 52.98 3.14
N MET A 353 -10.50 53.11 4.16
CA MET A 353 -10.62 52.37 5.42
C MET A 353 -11.48 53.11 6.44
N ARG A 354 -11.05 54.31 6.87
CA ARG A 354 -11.67 55.05 7.99
C ARG A 354 -12.82 55.98 7.60
N GLY A 355 -13.09 56.14 6.31
CA GLY A 355 -14.06 57.11 5.78
C GLY A 355 -15.42 57.04 6.47
N GLU A 356 -15.96 58.19 6.84
CA GLU A 356 -17.15 58.31 7.69
C GLU A 356 -18.42 57.70 7.07
N PHE A 357 -18.61 57.90 5.75
CA PHE A 357 -19.83 57.48 5.06
C PHE A 357 -19.65 56.21 4.21
N ASN A 358 -18.48 56.13 3.55
CA ASN A 358 -18.18 55.13 2.52
C ASN A 358 -16.87 54.37 2.78
N GLY A 359 -16.21 54.56 3.93
CA GLY A 359 -15.05 53.75 4.30
C GLY A 359 -15.47 52.33 4.70
N LEU A 360 -14.55 51.39 4.66
CA LEU A 360 -14.75 50.00 5.09
C LEU A 360 -15.33 49.97 6.52
N LYS A 361 -14.83 50.85 7.39
CA LYS A 361 -15.37 51.11 8.73
C LYS A 361 -16.89 51.28 8.74
N ALA A 362 -17.38 52.23 7.95
CA ALA A 362 -18.78 52.60 7.91
C ALA A 362 -19.64 51.47 7.33
N LEU A 363 -19.11 50.76 6.32
CA LEU A 363 -19.79 49.64 5.70
C LEU A 363 -19.96 48.46 6.66
N LEU A 364 -18.92 48.10 7.42
CA LEU A 364 -19.02 47.02 8.39
C LEU A 364 -19.88 47.38 9.60
N LEU A 365 -19.86 48.64 10.06
CA LEU A 365 -20.75 49.09 11.15
C LEU A 365 -22.24 49.04 10.75
N LYS A 366 -22.55 49.28 9.48
CA LYS A 366 -23.93 49.14 8.95
C LYS A 366 -24.41 47.69 9.00
N GLU A 367 -23.52 46.73 8.79
CA GLU A 367 -23.84 45.30 8.81
C GLU A 367 -23.83 44.71 10.23
N ASN A 368 -22.90 45.16 11.06
CA ASN A 368 -22.82 44.79 12.46
C ASN A 368 -22.42 46.01 13.33
N SER A 369 -23.40 46.56 14.02
CA SER A 369 -23.24 47.72 14.92
C SER A 369 -22.34 47.45 16.12
N SER A 370 -22.02 46.19 16.43
CA SER A 370 -21.12 45.78 17.52
C SER A 370 -19.65 45.69 17.09
N ALA A 371 -19.32 45.89 15.80
CA ALA A 371 -17.94 45.83 15.31
C ALA A 371 -17.22 47.17 15.51
N TYR A 372 -16.75 47.45 16.74
CA TYR A 372 -16.16 48.75 17.08
C TYR A 372 -14.85 49.01 16.34
N TYR A 373 -14.70 50.23 15.82
CA TYR A 373 -13.48 50.65 15.13
C TYR A 373 -12.41 51.12 16.09
N VAL A 374 -11.19 50.63 15.88
CA VAL A 374 -9.97 51.11 16.53
C VAL A 374 -8.99 51.53 15.46
N HIS A 375 -8.37 52.70 15.61
CA HIS A 375 -7.32 53.10 14.71
C HIS A 375 -6.04 52.30 15.02
N SER A 376 -5.51 51.63 14.01
CA SER A 376 -4.19 50.99 14.04
C SER A 376 -3.23 51.85 13.22
N SER A 377 -2.24 52.43 13.90
CA SER A 377 -1.23 53.33 13.33
C SER A 377 0.06 52.61 13.00
#